data_AF-A0A5K1GZA1-F1
#
_entry.id   AF-A0A5K1GZA1-F1
#
_cell.length_a   1.000
_cell.length_b   1.000
_cell.length_c   1.000
_cell.angle_alpha   90.00
_cell.angle_beta   90.00
_cell.angle_gamma   90.00
#
_symmetry.space_group_name_H-M   'P 1'
#
loop_
_entity.id
_entity.type
_entity.pdbx_description
1 polymer ?
#
loop_
_entity_poly.entity_id
_entity_poly.type
_entity_poly.pdbx_seq_one_letter_code
_entity_poly.pdbx_strand_id
1 'polypeptide(L)' 'VPDFAEVYSFLGSVFDPSTTGHLQKLKAMDPIDVET' A
#
# COMPACT_ATOMS: atom_id res chain seq x y z
N VAL A 1 -13.50 1.45 9.28
CA VAL A 1 -13.33 0.34 8.32
C VAL A 1 -12.09 0.67 7.51
N PRO A 2 -11.05 -0.18 7.47
CA PRO A 2 -9.84 0.12 6.72
C PRO A 2 -10.15 0.30 5.23
N ASP A 3 -9.47 1.24 4.58
CA ASP A 3 -9.54 1.36 3.11
C ASP A 3 -8.64 0.30 2.47
N PHE A 4 -9.22 -0.89 2.28
CA PHE A 4 -8.51 -1.99 1.64
C PHE A 4 -8.25 -1.73 0.14
N ALA A 5 -8.94 -0.78 -0.51
CA ALA A 5 -8.73 -0.49 -1.93
C ALA A 5 -7.33 0.10 -2.19
N GLU A 6 -6.82 0.88 -1.23
CA GLU A 6 -5.46 1.43 -1.30
C GLU A 6 -4.39 0.35 -1.12
N VAL A 7 -4.62 -0.61 -0.22
CA VAL A 7 -3.75 -1.76 0.01
C VAL A 7 -3.62 -2.62 -1.25
N TYR A 8 -4.75 -2.94 -1.89
CA TYR A 8 -4.75 -3.74 -3.11
C TYR A 8 -4.16 -3.00 -4.31
N SER A 9 -4.38 -1.69 -4.42
CA SER A 9 -3.73 -0.87 -5.46
C SER A 9 -2.22 -0.79 -5.27
N PHE A 10 -1.74 -0.67 -4.03
CA PHE A 10 -0.31 -0.70 -3.72
C PHE A 10 0.30 -2.06 -4.11
N LEU A 11 -0.32 -3.17 -3.68
CA LEU A 11 0.13 -4.53 -4.02
C LEU A 11 0.18 -4.77 -5.53
N GLY A 12 -0.82 -4.30 -6.29
CA GLY A 12 -0.81 -4.39 -7.75
C GLY A 12 0.35 -3.63 -8.39
N SER A 13 0.64 -2.43 -7.88
CA SER A 13 1.71 -1.57 -8.41
C SER A 13 3.13 -2.11 -8.17
N VAL A 14 3.34 -3.00 -7.19
CA VAL A 14 4.65 -3.65 -6.95
C VAL A 14 5.12 -4.48 -8.15
N PHE A 15 4.17 -5.00 -8.94
CA PHE A 15 4.47 -5.84 -10.11
C PHE A 15 4.59 -5.03 -11.41
N ASP A 16 4.36 -3.72 -11.36
CA ASP A 16 4.57 -2.85 -12.51
C ASP A 16 6.03 -2.34 -12.52
N PRO A 17 6.86 -2.76 -13.50
CA PRO A 17 8.27 -2.37 -13.58
C PRO A 17 8.48 -0.89 -13.92
N SER A 18 7.44 -0.18 -14.37
CA SER A 18 7.49 1.26 -14.62
C SER A 18 7.26 2.09 -13.35
N THR A 19 6.76 1.46 -12.29
CA THR A 19 6.50 2.13 -11.03
C THR A 19 7.78 2.22 -10.21
N THR A 20 8.01 3.36 -9.55
CA THR A 20 9.13 3.57 -8.60
C THR A 20 8.62 4.25 -7.33
N GLY A 21 9.41 4.22 -6.25
CA GLY A 21 9.05 4.93 -5.01
C GLY A 21 8.12 4.16 -4.06
N HIS A 22 7.93 2.85 -4.24
CA HIS A 22 7.07 2.02 -3.39
C HIS A 22 7.45 2.08 -1.91
N LEU A 23 8.75 2.16 -1.59
CA LEU A 23 9.22 2.26 -0.21
C LEU A 23 8.82 3.58 0.46
N GLN A 24 8.84 4.69 -0.28
CA GLN A 24 8.40 5.98 0.21
C GLN A 24 6.88 5.98 0.43
N LYS A 25 6.13 5.42 -0.51
CA LYS A 25 4.68 5.26 -0.39
C LYS A 25 4.30 4.39 0.80
N LEU A 26 4.94 3.23 0.97
CA LEU A 26 4.71 2.31 2.09
C LEU A 26 4.95 2.98 3.45
N LYS A 27 5.99 3.81 3.58
CA LYS A 27 6.29 4.55 4.82
C LYS A 27 5.30 5.66 5.14
N ALA A 28 4.56 6.14 4.15
CA ALA A 28 3.57 7.21 4.29
C ALA A 28 2.14 6.67 4.47
N MET A 29 1.91 5.37 4.25
CA MET A 29 0.63 4.74 4.48
C MET A 29 0.37 4.59 5.99
N ASP A 30 -0.88 4.83 6.38
CA ASP A 30 -1.28 4.63 7.76
C ASP A 30 -1.16 3.14 8.13
N PRO A 31 -0.57 2.81 9.29
CA PRO A 31 -0.55 1.45 9.78
C PRO A 31 -1.99 0.97 9.96
N ILE A 32 -2.30 -0.20 9.41
CA ILE A 32 -3.60 -0.83 9.61
C ILE A 32 -3.64 -1.32 11.05
N ASP A 33 -4.49 -0.71 11.87
CA ASP A 33 -4.76 -1.18 13.21
C ASP A 33 -5.57 -2.48 13.10
N VAL A 34 -4.89 -3.61 13.29
CA VAL A 34 -5.51 -4.93 13.36
C VAL A 34 -5.91 -5.19 14.81
N GLU A 35 -6.97 -4.52 15.27
CA GLU A 35 -7.73 -5.03 16.42
C GLU A 35 -8.37 -6.35 15.98
N THR A 36 -7.79 -7.47 16.43
CA THR A 36 -8.33 -8.83 16.28
C THR A 36 -9.43 -9.11 17.28
#